data_AF-A0A932E6N3-F1
#
_entry.id   AF-A0A932E6N3-F1
#
_cell.length_a   1.000
_cell.length_b   1.000
_cell.length_c   1.000
_cell.angle_alpha   90.00
_cell.angle_beta   90.00
_cell.angle_gamma   90.00
#
_symmetry.space_group_name_H-M   'P 1'
#
loop_
_entity.id
_entity.type
_entity.pdbx_description
1 polymer ?
#
loop_
_entity_poly.entity_id
_entity_poly.type
_entity_poly.pdbx_seq_one_letter_code
_entity_poly.pdbx_strand_id
1 'polypeptide(L)' 'MNLSFHLDETRYPIRMRWFLAGAWALILAKCVAVAWAIDHWSVPIHAAWVVVPTLLIATLATGIWLGADET' A
#
# COMPACT_ATOMS: atom_id res chain seq x y z
N MET A 1 -22.84 -18.30 -7.72
CA MET A 1 -21.79 -17.29 -7.95
C MET A 1 -20.62 -17.62 -7.04
N ASN A 2 -19.87 -18.67 -7.40
CA ASN A 2 -18.60 -19.02 -6.76
C ASN A 2 -17.56 -18.23 -7.55
N LEU A 3 -17.18 -17.06 -7.05
CA LEU A 3 -16.12 -16.28 -7.65
C LEU A 3 -14.84 -17.06 -7.34
N SER A 4 -14.49 -18.00 -8.22
CA SER A 4 -13.19 -18.63 -8.23
C SER A 4 -12.19 -17.49 -8.41
N PHE A 5 -11.71 -16.98 -7.27
CA PHE A 5 -10.39 -16.42 -7.07
C PHE A 5 -9.36 -17.51 -7.39
N HIS A 6 -9.46 -18.10 -8.58
CA HIS A 6 -8.36 -18.70 -9.30
C HIS A 6 -7.53 -17.51 -9.80
N LEU A 7 -7.05 -16.71 -8.83
CA LEU A 7 -5.85 -15.93 -9.06
C LEU A 7 -4.86 -16.96 -9.55
N ASP A 8 -4.44 -16.78 -10.78
CA ASP A 8 -3.40 -17.52 -11.47
C ASP A 8 -2.14 -17.41 -10.58
N GLU A 9 -2.08 -18.23 -9.52
CA GLU A 9 -1.07 -18.22 -8.47
C GLU A 9 0.30 -18.57 -9.05
N THR A 10 0.28 -19.14 -10.26
CA THR A 10 1.39 -19.48 -11.12
C THR A 10 1.97 -18.32 -11.93
N ARG A 11 1.26 -17.20 -12.09
CA ARG A 11 1.72 -16.08 -12.94
C ARG A 11 2.66 -15.10 -12.24
N TYR A 12 2.52 -14.95 -10.92
CA TYR A 12 3.33 -14.03 -10.14
C TYR A 12 4.34 -14.77 -9.25
N PRO A 13 5.66 -14.51 -9.38
CA PRO A 13 6.64 -15.15 -8.51
C PRO A 13 6.34 -14.78 -7.05
N ILE A 14 6.30 -15.78 -6.17
CA ILE A 14 5.94 -15.63 -4.75
C ILE A 14 6.67 -14.45 -4.08
N ARG A 15 7.92 -14.20 -4.50
CA ARG A 15 8.79 -13.12 -4.04
C ARG A 15 8.21 -11.73 -4.28
N MET A 16 7.50 -11.52 -5.39
CA MET A 16 6.94 -10.22 -5.77
C MET A 16 5.70 -9.88 -4.95
N ARG A 17 4.84 -10.88 -4.66
CA ARG A 17 3.70 -10.72 -3.73
C ARG A 17 4.19 -10.35 -2.33
N TRP A 18 5.24 -11.01 -1.84
CA TRP A 18 5.88 -10.67 -0.55
C TRP A 18 6.52 -9.28 -0.56
N PHE A 19 7.15 -8.87 -1.66
CA PHE A 19 7.72 -7.53 -1.81
C PHE A 19 6.62 -6.44 -1.75
N LEU A 20 5.51 -6.65 -2.45
CA LEU A 20 4.37 -5.74 -2.44
C LEU A 20 3.72 -5.66 -1.05
N ALA A 21 3.55 -6.80 -0.38
CA ALA A 21 3.05 -6.87 0.99
C ALA A 21 3.99 -6.15 1.98
N GLY A 22 5.31 -6.33 1.82
CA GLY A 22 6.32 -5.62 2.61
C GLY A 22 6.31 -4.12 2.38
N ALA A 23 6.16 -3.67 1.13
CA ALA A 23 6.04 -2.26 0.79
C ALA A 23 4.79 -1.63 1.43
N TRP A 24 3.64 -2.30 1.35
CA TRP A 24 2.40 -1.87 2.01
C TRP A 24 2.55 -1.79 3.53
N ALA A 25 3.19 -2.78 4.16
CA ALA A 25 3.46 -2.78 5.59
C ALA A 25 4.35 -1.60 6.00
N LEU A 26 5.39 -1.28 5.22
CA LEU A 26 6.28 -0.14 5.47
C LEU A 26 5.54 1.20 5.35
N ILE A 27 4.66 1.32 4.35
CA ILE A 27 3.82 2.51 4.15
C ILE A 27 2.88 2.72 5.35
N LEU A 28 2.20 1.66 5.80
CA LEU A 28 1.32 1.73 6.96
C LEU A 28 2.09 2.09 8.24
N ALA A 29 3.25 1.46 8.45
CA ALA A 29 4.11 1.75 9.60
C ALA A 29 4.54 3.22 9.62
N LYS A 30 4.95 3.77 8.47
CA LYS A 30 5.26 5.21 8.34
C LYS A 30 4.05 6.09 8.63
N CYS A 31 2.87 5.72 8.16
CA CYS A 31 1.65 6.50 8.41
C CYS A 31 1.28 6.53 9.90
N VAL A 32 1.39 5.40 10.58
CA VAL A 32 1.20 5.30 12.04
C VAL A 32 2.26 6.12 12.78
N ALA A 33 3.53 6.04 12.37
CA ALA A 33 4.61 6.82 12.97
C ALA A 33 4.38 8.34 12.83
N VAL A 34 3.87 8.79 11.68
CA VAL A 34 3.52 10.21 11.46
C VAL A 34 2.34 10.64 12.32
N ALA A 35 1.28 9.81 12.39
CA ALA A 35 0.12 10.10 13.25
C ALA A 35 0.54 10.14 14.74
N TRP A 36 1.36 9.20 15.18
CA TRP A 36 1.92 9.16 16.52
C TRP A 36 2.81 10.37 16.82
N ALA A 37 3.67 10.78 15.88
CA ALA A 37 4.52 11.95 16.06
C ALA A 37 3.71 13.25 16.18
N ILE A 38 2.61 13.37 15.42
CA ILE A 38 1.73 14.56 15.49
C ILE A 38 0.99 14.61 16.82
N ASP A 39 0.50 13.47 17.32
CA ASP A 39 -0.13 13.37 18.64
C ASP A 39 0.87 13.66 19.77
N HIS A 40 2.07 13.07 19.68
CA HIS A 40 3.12 13.21 20.70
C HIS A 40 3.70 14.63 20.79
N TRP A 41 3.83 15.34 19.67
CA TRP A 41 4.41 16.69 19.62
C TRP A 41 3.37 17.80 19.45
N SER A 42 2.08 17.48 19.42
CA SER A 42 0.96 18.44 19.24
C SER A 42 1.20 19.43 18.10
N VAL A 43 1.70 18.93 16.97
CA VAL A 43 2.00 19.76 15.80
C VAL A 43 0.67 20.16 15.14
N PRO A 44 0.43 21.45 14.82
CA PRO A 44 -0.83 21.92 14.23
C PRO A 44 -0.96 21.55 12.73
N ILE A 45 -0.49 20.36 12.35
CA ILE A 45 -0.51 19.83 10.99
C ILE A 45 -1.30 18.54 11.04
N HIS A 46 -2.35 18.43 10.23
CA HIS A 46 -3.15 17.21 10.17
C HIS A 46 -2.36 16.08 9.52
N ALA A 47 -2.21 14.95 10.24
CA ALA A 47 -1.53 13.74 9.75
C ALA A 47 -2.04 13.27 8.38
N ALA A 48 -3.33 13.53 8.11
CA ALA A 48 -3.97 13.28 6.83
C ALA A 48 -3.20 13.87 5.64
N TRP A 49 -2.56 15.04 5.76
CA TRP A 49 -1.81 15.66 4.66
C TRP A 49 -0.58 14.86 4.22
N VAL A 50 -0.01 14.04 5.10
CA VAL A 50 1.16 13.21 4.79
C VAL A 50 0.72 11.79 4.42
N VAL A 51 -0.37 11.30 5.02
CA VAL A 51 -0.91 9.95 4.81
C VAL A 51 -1.61 9.85 3.44
N VAL A 52 -2.46 10.81 3.11
CA VAL A 52 -3.27 10.81 1.86
C VAL A 52 -2.42 10.69 0.60
N PRO A 53 -1.41 11.55 0.33
CA PRO A 53 -0.62 11.43 -0.90
C PRO A 53 0.20 10.13 -0.94
N THR A 54 0.64 9.63 0.22
CA THR A 54 1.39 8.36 0.29
C THR A 54 0.51 7.18 -0.10
N LEU A 55 -0.72 7.12 0.44
CA LEU A 55 -1.68 6.08 0.08
C LEU A 55 -2.07 6.18 -1.40
N LEU A 56 -2.31 7.39 -1.91
CA LEU A 56 -2.70 7.62 -3.29
C LEU A 56 -1.64 7.08 -4.27
N ILE A 57 -0.35 7.38 -4.03
CA ILE A 57 0.77 6.87 -4.82
C ILE A 57 0.89 5.36 -4.69
N ALA A 58 0.75 4.80 -3.49
CA ALA A 58 0.83 3.35 -3.27
C ALA A 58 -0.29 2.60 -4.00
N THR A 59 -1.52 3.12 -3.97
CA THR A 59 -2.65 2.56 -4.71
C THR A 59 -2.47 2.68 -6.21
N LEU A 60 -1.95 3.80 -6.70
CA LEU A 60 -1.63 4.00 -8.12
C LEU A 60 -0.57 3.02 -8.59
N ALA A 61 0.53 2.89 -7.85
CA ALA A 61 1.60 1.95 -8.18
C ALA A 61 1.10 0.50 -8.18
N THR A 62 0.27 0.13 -7.20
CA THR A 62 -0.36 -1.19 -7.13
C THR A 62 -1.31 -1.42 -8.31
N GLY A 63 -2.11 -0.42 -8.68
CA GLY A 63 -3.04 -0.49 -9.81
C GLY A 63 -2.32 -0.61 -11.15
N ILE A 64 -1.26 0.18 -11.37
CA ILE A 64 -0.40 0.07 -12.57
C ILE A 64 0.27 -1.30 -12.61
N TRP A 65 0.74 -1.82 -11.47
CA TRP A 65 1.38 -3.13 -11.42
C TRP A 65 0.41 -4.26 -11.78
N LEU A 66 -0.83 -4.22 -11.25
CA LEU A 66 -1.87 -5.18 -11.60
C LEU A 66 -2.29 -5.05 -13.07
N GLY A 67 -2.42 -3.82 -13.59
CA GLY A 67 -2.79 -3.55 -14.98
C GLY A 67 -1.69 -3.85 -16.01
N ALA A 68 -0.42 -3.73 -15.61
CA ALA A 68 0.73 -4.04 -16.47
C ALA A 68 0.89 -5.53 -16.75
N ASP A 69 0.33 -6.41 -15.91
CA ASP A 69 0.29 -7.85 -16.14
C ASP A 69 -0.81 -8.26 -17.15
N GLU A 70 -1.69 -7.32 -17.53
CA GLU A 70 -2.85 -7.53 -18.41
C GLU A 70 -2.53 -7.28 -19.90
N THR A 71 -1.38 -6.67 -20.22
CA THR A 71 -0.93 -6.29 -21.58
C THR A 71 0.22 -7.15 -22.08
#